data_AF-A0A0P7W051-F1
#
_entry.id   AF-A0A0P7W051-F1
#
_cell.length_a   1.000
_cell.length_b   1.000
_cell.length_c   1.000
_cell.angle_alpha   90.00
_cell.angle_beta   90.00
_cell.angle_gamma   90.00
#
_symmetry.space_group_name_H-M   'P 1'
#
loop_
_entity.id
_entity.type
_entity.pdbx_description
1 polymer ?
#
loop_
_entity_poly.entity_id
_entity_poly.type
_entity_poly.pdbx_seq_one_letter_code
_entity_poly.pdbx_strand_id
1 'polypeptide(L)'
;MVYWMFPGFENFIRYTLALNNLSFPNDENLKTLRSHLLLLHAEDDNIVPFHMSQKLYHIAKDAKNKHVRMETYTQSLGYSHNGIYRDPQLSKKIWQFLQLLQK
;
A
#
# COMPACT_ATOMS: atom_id res chain seq x y z
N MET A 1 -16.79 6.58 -9.62
CA MET A 1 -16.97 5.35 -8.82
C MET A 1 -18.33 4.71 -9.09
N VAL A 2 -18.60 4.27 -10.33
CA VAL A 2 -19.88 3.60 -10.67
C VAL A 2 -19.70 2.07 -10.73
N TYR A 3 -18.51 1.61 -11.10
CA TYR A 3 -18.20 0.19 -11.33
C TYR A 3 -18.22 -0.66 -10.05
N TRP A 4 -17.88 -0.11 -8.87
CA TRP A 4 -17.96 -0.81 -7.58
C TRP A 4 -19.39 -1.01 -7.05
N MET A 5 -20.38 -0.31 -7.61
CA MET A 5 -21.78 -0.44 -7.19
C MET A 5 -22.48 -1.66 -7.81
N PHE A 6 -21.85 -2.32 -8.80
CA PHE A 6 -22.42 -3.50 -9.42
C PHE A 6 -22.13 -4.75 -8.58
N PRO A 7 -23.16 -5.49 -8.13
CA PRO A 7 -22.95 -6.76 -7.44
C PRO A 7 -22.13 -7.69 -8.32
N GLY A 8 -21.06 -8.27 -7.75
CA GLY A 8 -20.16 -9.17 -8.47
C GLY A 8 -18.99 -8.51 -9.20
N PHE A 9 -18.85 -7.17 -9.20
CA PHE A 9 -17.71 -6.51 -9.83
C PHE A 9 -16.35 -6.93 -9.22
N GLU A 10 -16.28 -7.09 -7.89
CA GLU A 10 -15.09 -7.60 -7.22
C GLU A 10 -14.75 -9.03 -7.69
N ASN A 11 -15.76 -9.90 -7.78
CA ASN A 11 -15.59 -11.27 -8.26
C ASN A 11 -15.18 -11.28 -9.74
N PHE A 12 -15.71 -10.37 -10.56
CA PHE A 12 -15.30 -10.20 -11.94
C PHE A 12 -13.81 -9.85 -12.05
N ILE A 13 -13.33 -8.85 -11.28
CA ILE A 13 -11.91 -8.50 -11.25
C ILE A 13 -11.05 -9.69 -10.79
N ARG A 14 -11.42 -10.35 -9.67
CA ARG A 14 -10.69 -11.53 -9.17
C ARG A 14 -10.65 -12.66 -10.19
N TYR A 15 -11.78 -12.94 -10.84
CA TYR A 15 -11.91 -13.97 -11.87
C TYR A 15 -11.07 -13.65 -13.11
N THR A 16 -11.11 -12.41 -13.61
CA THR A 16 -10.28 -11.99 -14.74
C THR A 16 -8.79 -12.09 -14.42
N LEU A 17 -8.37 -11.68 -13.22
CA LEU A 17 -6.97 -11.82 -12.80
C LEU A 17 -6.56 -13.30 -12.74
N ALA A 18 -7.41 -14.16 -12.16
CA ALA A 18 -7.16 -15.59 -12.07
C ALA A 18 -7.09 -16.27 -13.46
N LEU A 19 -8.00 -15.92 -14.38
CA LEU A 19 -7.99 -16.42 -15.76
C LEU A 19 -6.71 -16.06 -16.52
N ASN A 20 -6.10 -14.91 -16.20
CA ASN A 20 -4.85 -14.47 -16.80
C ASN A 20 -3.61 -14.93 -16.01
N ASN A 21 -3.77 -15.84 -15.07
CA ASN A 21 -2.72 -16.32 -14.16
C ASN A 21 -1.99 -15.17 -13.42
N LEU A 22 -2.67 -14.04 -13.21
CA LEU A 22 -2.14 -12.90 -12.48
C LEU A 22 -2.40 -13.09 -10.98
N SER A 23 -1.33 -13.31 -10.23
CA SER A 23 -1.35 -13.40 -8.77
C SER A 23 -0.51 -12.28 -8.18
N PHE A 24 -1.02 -11.66 -7.11
CA PHE A 24 -0.31 -10.63 -6.34
C PHE A 24 -0.13 -11.09 -4.89
N PRO A 25 0.78 -12.06 -4.62
CA PRO A 25 0.97 -12.64 -3.30
C PRO A 25 1.86 -11.73 -2.43
N ASN A 26 1.45 -10.46 -2.26
CA ASN A 26 2.25 -9.47 -1.53
C ASN A 26 2.49 -9.88 -0.08
N ASP A 27 1.52 -10.54 0.56
CA ASP A 27 1.64 -11.10 1.90
C ASP A 27 2.71 -12.18 2.02
N GLU A 28 2.83 -13.09 1.05
CA GLU A 28 3.90 -14.10 1.04
C GLU A 28 5.25 -13.49 0.63
N ASN A 29 5.26 -12.63 -0.39
CA ASN A 29 6.48 -11.99 -0.89
C ASN A 29 7.14 -11.12 0.19
N LEU A 30 6.34 -10.42 1.01
CA LEU A 30 6.85 -9.58 2.11
C LEU A 30 7.56 -10.39 3.20
N LYS A 31 7.24 -11.68 3.38
CA LYS A 31 7.95 -12.54 4.36
C LYS A 31 9.40 -12.80 3.98
N THR A 32 9.72 -12.70 2.68
CA THR A 32 11.05 -12.99 2.14
C THR A 32 11.77 -11.77 1.57
N LEU A 33 11.07 -10.62 1.53
CA LEU A 33 11.61 -9.37 1.01
C LEU A 33 12.86 -8.95 1.79
N ARG A 34 13.95 -8.66 1.08
CA ARG A 34 15.23 -8.24 1.66
C ARG A 34 15.52 -6.75 1.50
N SER A 35 14.66 -5.99 0.81
CA SER A 35 14.81 -4.56 0.64
C SER A 35 14.12 -3.79 1.76
N HIS A 36 14.57 -2.56 1.98
CA HIS A 36 13.83 -1.60 2.80
C HIS A 36 12.47 -1.30 2.13
N LEU A 37 11.44 -1.05 2.95
CA LEU A 37 10.08 -0.83 2.46
C LEU A 37 9.48 0.45 3.06
N LEU A 38 8.95 1.31 2.19
CA LEU A 38 8.13 2.46 2.55
C LEU A 38 6.70 2.23 2.04
N LEU A 39 5.74 2.17 2.95
CA LEU A 39 4.31 2.12 2.65
C LEU A 39 3.71 3.52 2.83
N LEU A 40 3.02 4.03 1.83
CA LEU A 40 2.28 5.30 1.89
C LEU A 40 0.81 4.99 1.70
N HIS A 41 -0.06 5.32 2.66
CA HIS A 41 -1.50 5.04 2.51
C HIS A 41 -2.36 6.13 3.16
N ALA A 42 -3.43 6.51 2.48
CA ALA A 42 -4.40 7.47 2.98
C ALA A 42 -5.56 6.74 3.69
N GLU A 43 -5.93 7.22 4.88
CA GLU A 43 -7.00 6.61 5.68
C GLU A 43 -8.36 6.70 4.99
N ASP A 44 -8.55 7.70 4.11
CA ASP A 44 -9.74 7.95 3.30
C ASP A 44 -9.69 7.32 1.89
N ASP A 45 -8.82 6.32 1.68
CA ASP A 45 -8.80 5.54 0.44
C ASP A 45 -10.05 4.63 0.34
N ASN A 46 -10.98 5.06 -0.51
CA ASN A 46 -12.23 4.36 -0.78
C ASN A 46 -12.11 3.25 -1.85
N ILE A 47 -10.92 3.01 -2.39
CA ILE A 47 -10.65 1.96 -3.37
C ILE A 47 -9.87 0.81 -2.76
N VAL A 48 -8.81 1.12 -2.02
CA VAL A 48 -8.03 0.15 -1.28
C VAL A 48 -8.16 0.45 0.21
N PRO A 49 -8.94 -0.35 0.95
CA PRO A 49 -9.18 -0.11 2.37
C PRO A 49 -7.88 -0.01 3.18
N PHE A 50 -7.81 1.00 4.07
CA PHE A 50 -6.64 1.30 4.90
C PHE A 50 -6.09 0.09 5.66
N HIS A 51 -6.96 -0.77 6.19
CA HIS A 51 -6.58 -1.95 6.96
C HIS A 51 -5.71 -2.95 6.16
N MET A 52 -5.83 -2.98 4.83
CA MET A 52 -4.99 -3.84 3.99
C MET A 52 -3.53 -3.41 4.03
N SER A 53 -3.27 -2.10 3.98
CA SER A 53 -1.92 -1.54 4.12
C SER A 53 -1.34 -1.80 5.52
N GLN A 54 -2.17 -1.69 6.57
CA GLN A 54 -1.78 -2.05 7.93
C GLN A 54 -1.39 -3.53 8.01
N LYS A 55 -2.16 -4.44 7.42
CA LYS A 55 -1.83 -5.88 7.39
C LYS A 55 -0.46 -6.13 6.74
N LEU A 56 -0.19 -5.51 5.59
CA LEU A 56 1.11 -5.64 4.91
C LEU A 56 2.27 -5.07 5.75
N TYR A 57 2.05 -3.95 6.43
CA TYR A 57 3.05 -3.37 7.34
C TYR A 57 3.41 -4.34 8.48
N HIS A 58 2.42 -4.99 9.12
CA HIS A 58 2.68 -5.96 10.19
C HIS A 58 3.46 -7.18 9.67
N ILE A 59 3.05 -7.76 8.54
CA ILE A 59 3.76 -8.88 7.92
C ILE A 59 5.22 -8.52 7.62
N ALA A 60 5.45 -7.37 7.00
CA ALA A 60 6.80 -6.91 6.66
C ALA A 60 7.65 -6.63 7.90
N LYS A 61 7.07 -6.06 8.96
CA LYS A 61 7.75 -5.79 10.22
C LYS A 61 8.16 -7.08 10.95
N ASP A 62 7.32 -8.09 10.90
CA ASP A 62 7.56 -9.39 11.55
C ASP A 62 8.59 -10.25 10.80
N ALA A 63 8.80 -9.99 9.50
CA ALA A 63 9.77 -10.71 8.67
C ALA A 63 11.26 -10.46 9.05
N LYS A 64 11.55 -9.66 10.09
CA LYS A 64 12.88 -9.38 10.71
C LYS A 64 13.98 -8.87 9.77
N ASN A 65 13.70 -8.64 8.49
CA ASN A 65 14.68 -8.21 7.50
C ASN A 65 14.42 -6.74 7.11
N LYS A 66 15.31 -5.85 7.58
CA LYS A 66 15.43 -4.41 7.23
C LYS A 66 14.37 -3.45 7.78
N HIS A 67 14.62 -2.14 7.63
CA HIS A 67 13.71 -1.08 8.06
C HIS A 67 12.46 -1.03 7.18
N VAL A 68 11.32 -1.24 7.81
CA VAL A 68 9.98 -1.05 7.25
C VAL A 68 9.38 0.21 7.88
N ARG A 69 8.93 1.15 7.05
CA ARG A 69 8.26 2.39 7.46
C ARG A 69 6.89 2.47 6.81
N MET A 70 5.91 2.93 7.56
CA MET A 70 4.58 3.25 7.05
C MET A 70 4.26 4.70 7.37
N GLU A 71 3.93 5.48 6.35
CA GLU A 71 3.40 6.84 6.48
C GLU A 71 1.90 6.79 6.19
N THR A 72 1.12 7.14 7.21
CA THR A 72 -0.33 7.22 7.11
C THR A 72 -0.75 8.68 6.91
N TYR A 73 -1.73 8.88 6.05
CA TYR A 73 -2.31 10.20 5.80
C TYR A 73 -3.72 10.23 6.37
N THR A 74 -3.93 11.09 7.37
CA THR A 74 -5.22 11.18 8.06
C THR A 74 -6.33 11.59 7.12
N GLN A 75 -7.54 11.07 7.33
CA GLN A 75 -8.71 11.39 6.49
C GLN A 75 -8.97 12.89 6.31
N SER A 76 -8.58 13.72 7.29
CA SER A 76 -8.71 15.19 7.25
C SER A 76 -7.91 15.86 6.13
N LEU A 77 -6.92 15.18 5.56
CA LEU A 77 -6.12 15.67 4.45
C LEU A 77 -6.83 15.50 3.09
N GLY A 78 -7.84 14.63 3.01
CA GLY A 78 -8.64 14.44 1.80
C GLY A 78 -7.87 13.92 0.58
N TYR A 79 -6.85 13.08 0.81
CA TYR A 79 -6.00 12.56 -0.27
C TYR A 79 -6.64 11.39 -1.01
N SER A 80 -7.48 10.59 -0.35
CA SER A 80 -8.11 9.40 -0.93
C SER A 80 -7.13 8.51 -1.70
N HIS A 81 -7.59 7.80 -2.73
CA HIS A 81 -6.80 6.78 -3.41
C HIS A 81 -5.57 7.31 -4.17
N ASN A 82 -5.62 8.54 -4.68
CA ASN A 82 -4.61 9.04 -5.62
C ASN A 82 -4.10 10.44 -5.30
N GLY A 83 -4.42 11.02 -4.14
CA GLY A 83 -4.08 12.40 -3.79
C GLY A 83 -2.80 12.58 -3.00
N ILE A 84 -2.11 11.51 -2.59
CA ILE A 84 -0.89 11.59 -1.76
C ILE A 84 0.21 12.46 -2.40
N TYR A 85 0.28 12.53 -3.75
CA TYR A 85 1.23 13.39 -4.46
C TYR A 85 1.09 14.89 -4.13
N ARG A 86 -0.05 15.30 -3.56
CA ARG A 86 -0.34 16.67 -3.15
C ARG A 86 0.27 17.05 -1.82
N ASP A 87 0.77 16.08 -1.04
CA ASP A 87 1.42 16.39 0.23
C ASP A 87 2.70 17.22 0.01
N PRO A 88 2.75 18.48 0.50
CA PRO A 88 3.95 19.31 0.35
C PRO A 88 5.18 18.69 1.01
N GLN A 89 5.01 17.76 1.96
CA GLN A 89 6.09 17.08 2.65
C GLN A 89 6.46 15.72 2.03
N LEU A 90 5.78 15.28 0.96
CA LEU A 90 6.02 13.96 0.37
C LEU A 90 7.48 13.79 -0.06
N SER A 91 8.04 14.77 -0.76
CA SER A 91 9.43 14.76 -1.21
C SER A 91 10.40 14.58 -0.04
N LYS A 92 10.21 15.35 1.03
CA LYS A 92 11.01 15.26 2.26
C LYS A 92 10.93 13.87 2.89
N LYS A 93 9.72 13.29 3.01
CA LYS A 93 9.52 11.94 3.57
C LYS A 93 10.22 10.86 2.75
N ILE A 94 10.14 10.95 1.42
CA ILE A 94 10.85 10.04 0.51
C ILE A 94 12.36 10.18 0.69
N TRP A 95 12.90 11.40 0.68
CA TRP A 95 14.34 11.62 0.87
C TRP A 95 14.84 11.10 2.22
N GLN A 96 14.09 11.33 3.30
CA GLN A 96 14.41 10.77 4.61
C GLN A 96 14.46 9.24 4.61
N PHE A 97 13.54 8.59 3.89
CA PHE A 97 13.57 7.13 3.74
C PHE A 97 14.79 6.67 2.93
N LEU A 98 15.09 7.35 1.81
CA LEU A 98 16.25 7.02 0.97
C LEU A 98 17.59 7.17 1.72
N GLN A 99 17.70 8.15 2.61
CA GLN A 99 18.89 8.32 3.46
C GLN A 99 19.13 7.13 4.41
N LEU A 100 18.08 6.41 4.83
CA LEU A 100 18.24 5.18 5.61
C LEU A 100 18.90 4.04 4.80
N LEU A 101 18.89 4.12 3.47
CA LEU A 101 19.48 3.12 2.59
C LEU A 101 20.99 3.29 2.39
N GLN A 102 21.54 4.45 2.75
CA GLN A 102 22.94 4.82 2.54
C GLN A 102 23.86 4.43 3.71
N LYS A 103 23.32 3.79 4.75
CA LYS A 103 24.06 3.24 5.89
C LYS A 103 24.13 1.72 5.77
#